data_AF-A0A369JFM1-F1
#
_entry.id   AF-A0A369JFM1-F1
#
_cell.length_a   1.000
_cell.length_b   1.000
_cell.length_c   1.000
_cell.angle_alpha   90.00
_cell.angle_beta   90.00
_cell.angle_gamma   90.00
#
_symmetry.space_group_name_H-M   'P 1'
#
loop_
_entity.id
_entity.type
_entity.pdbx_description
1 polymer ?
#
loop_
_entity_poly.entity_id
_entity_poly.type
_entity_poly.pdbx_seq_one_letter_code
_entity_poly.pdbx_strand_id
1 'polypeptide(L)'
;MVDNSSSRNNQVAIPMSNPQHTPLPPLTLASMPDPPPLRNRDPRKGDIVKTQFLGFVMSFEELAQWGKDHNLVPGGEYYRLRDEAWDTLRMTVPHPTATATARYGKDRMYGSSFVVATNRTQEELERAKNLEFIEQVRTILGKKEPPIWHRRVRTW
;
A
#
# COMPACT_ATOMS: atom_id res chain seq x y z
N MET A 1 35.75 -23.80 -6.49
CA MET A 1 35.54 -22.64 -7.38
C MET A 1 34.07 -22.61 -7.75
N VAL A 2 33.43 -21.51 -7.33
CA VAL A 2 32.22 -20.85 -7.85
C VAL A 2 30.89 -21.63 -7.93
N ASP A 3 30.00 -21.18 -7.04
CA ASP A 3 28.55 -20.99 -7.12
C ASP A 3 27.81 -21.41 -8.39
N ASN A 4 26.62 -21.98 -8.18
CA ASN A 4 25.49 -21.61 -9.03
C ASN A 4 24.21 -21.48 -8.19
N SER A 5 24.09 -20.33 -7.54
CA SER A 5 22.87 -19.82 -6.94
C SER A 5 21.80 -19.64 -8.03
N SER A 6 20.95 -20.65 -8.23
CA SER A 6 19.69 -20.48 -8.94
C SER A 6 18.73 -19.68 -8.05
N SER A 7 18.90 -18.37 -8.05
CA SER A 7 17.90 -17.44 -7.54
C SER A 7 16.71 -17.48 -8.48
N ARG A 8 15.72 -18.31 -8.16
CA ARG A 8 14.42 -18.30 -8.84
C ARG A 8 13.75 -16.96 -8.50
N ASN A 9 13.85 -16.02 -9.43
CA ASN A 9 12.89 -14.93 -9.55
C ASN A 9 11.52 -15.54 -9.90
N ASN A 10 10.84 -16.10 -8.91
CA ASN A 10 9.42 -16.38 -8.98
C ASN A 10 8.69 -15.04 -8.81
N GLN A 11 8.63 -14.24 -9.88
CA GLN A 11 7.55 -13.28 -10.01
C GLN A 11 6.27 -14.11 -10.08
N VAL A 12 5.56 -14.18 -8.96
CA VAL A 12 4.21 -14.75 -8.92
C VAL A 12 3.37 -13.87 -9.84
N ALA A 13 3.14 -14.34 -11.06
CA ALA A 13 2.23 -13.72 -11.99
C ALA A 13 0.84 -13.89 -11.39
N ILE A 14 0.35 -12.87 -10.69
CA ILE A 14 -1.05 -12.83 -10.28
C ILE A 14 -1.85 -12.76 -11.57
N PRO A 15 -2.72 -13.74 -11.88
CA PRO A 15 -3.62 -13.63 -13.00
C PRO A 15 -4.54 -12.43 -12.74
N MET A 16 -4.36 -11.37 -13.53
CA MET A 16 -5.32 -10.25 -13.62
C MET A 16 -6.60 -10.80 -14.25
N SER A 17 -7.47 -11.45 -13.48
CA SER A 17 -8.68 -12.05 -14.06
C SER A 17 -9.84 -12.05 -13.08
N ASN A 18 -10.44 -10.88 -12.88
CA ASN A 18 -11.86 -10.82 -12.54
C ASN A 18 -12.58 -9.92 -13.58
N PRO A 19 -13.49 -10.47 -14.42
CA PRO A 19 -14.02 -9.79 -15.62
C PRO A 19 -15.09 -8.71 -15.36
N GLN A 20 -15.12 -8.09 -14.17
CA GLN A 20 -16.10 -7.04 -13.83
C GLN A 20 -15.47 -5.69 -13.42
N HIS A 21 -14.21 -5.45 -13.78
CA HIS A 21 -13.61 -4.14 -13.59
C HIS A 21 -14.08 -3.17 -14.69
N THR A 22 -15.16 -2.44 -14.43
CA THR A 22 -15.33 -1.12 -15.04
C THR A 22 -14.01 -0.36 -14.86
N PRO A 23 -13.41 0.21 -15.94
CA PRO A 23 -12.17 0.96 -15.83
C PRO A 23 -12.33 2.04 -14.77
N LEU A 24 -11.50 1.98 -13.72
CA LEU A 24 -11.50 3.04 -12.73
C LEU A 24 -10.99 4.32 -13.38
N PRO A 25 -11.57 5.49 -13.06
CA PRO A 25 -10.97 6.74 -13.50
C PRO A 25 -9.53 6.80 -12.98
N PRO A 26 -8.57 7.20 -13.83
CA PRO A 26 -7.17 7.31 -13.43
C PRO A 26 -7.04 8.36 -12.32
N LEU A 27 -6.10 8.15 -11.40
CA LEU A 27 -5.78 9.17 -10.40
C LEU A 27 -5.32 10.46 -11.10
N THR A 28 -5.78 11.58 -10.58
CA THR A 28 -5.33 12.91 -10.97
C THR A 28 -4.69 13.61 -9.78
N LEU A 29 -3.83 14.60 -10.01
CA LEU A 29 -3.26 15.39 -8.92
C LEU A 29 -4.34 16.04 -8.04
N ALA A 30 -5.47 16.44 -8.63
CA ALA A 30 -6.60 17.01 -7.90
C ALA A 30 -7.32 15.99 -6.98
N SER A 31 -7.19 14.69 -7.26
CA SER A 31 -7.74 13.62 -6.40
C SER A 31 -6.78 13.19 -5.28
N MET A 32 -5.52 13.61 -5.35
CA MET A 32 -4.52 13.28 -4.34
C MET A 32 -4.69 14.18 -3.10
N PRO A 33 -4.53 13.64 -1.88
CA PRO A 33 -4.57 14.47 -0.70
C PRO A 33 -3.33 15.37 -0.63
N ASP A 34 -3.52 16.60 -0.15
CA ASP A 34 -2.43 17.55 0.02
C ASP A 34 -1.30 16.96 0.88
N PRO A 35 -0.04 17.07 0.44
CA PRO A 35 1.08 16.57 1.21
C PRO A 35 1.23 17.37 2.51
N PRO A 36 1.47 16.70 3.65
CA PRO A 36 1.81 17.39 4.88
C PRO A 36 3.21 18.03 4.73
N PRO A 37 3.55 19.00 5.59
CA PRO A 37 4.87 19.60 5.58
C PRO A 37 5.98 18.56 5.80
N LEU A 38 7.20 18.90 5.39
CA LEU A 38 8.37 18.07 5.63
C LEU A 38 8.55 17.82 7.14
N ARG A 39 8.85 16.57 7.50
CA ARG A 39 9.01 16.15 8.90
C ARG A 39 10.09 16.98 9.59
N ASN A 40 9.70 17.68 10.64
CA ASN A 40 10.59 18.38 11.54
C ASN A 40 10.49 17.81 12.96
N ARG A 41 11.64 17.42 13.53
CA ARG A 41 11.73 16.96 14.93
C ARG A 41 12.41 17.97 15.84
N ASP A 42 13.00 19.03 15.26
CA ASP A 42 13.75 20.03 15.98
C ASP A 42 12.88 21.29 16.16
N PRO A 43 12.39 21.57 17.39
CA PRO A 43 11.57 22.75 17.64
C PRO A 43 12.31 24.08 17.38
N ARG A 44 13.64 24.07 17.29
CA ARG A 44 14.44 25.27 16.98
C ARG A 44 14.37 25.64 15.51
N LYS A 45 13.96 24.71 14.64
CA LYS A 45 13.86 24.90 13.17
C LYS A 45 12.45 25.21 12.70
N GLY A 46 11.53 25.48 13.64
CA GLY A 46 10.11 25.72 13.40
C GLY A 46 9.23 24.64 14.01
N ASP A 47 7.97 24.58 13.57
CA ASP A 47 6.96 23.68 14.13
C ASP A 47 7.37 22.21 14.04
N ILE A 48 7.05 21.43 15.07
CA ILE A 48 7.29 19.98 15.08
C ILE A 48 6.28 19.31 14.16
N VAL A 49 6.77 18.70 13.08
CA VAL A 49 5.96 17.97 12.11
C VAL A 49 6.29 16.48 12.21
N LYS A 50 5.29 15.68 12.60
CA LYS A 50 5.45 14.22 12.74
C LYS A 50 5.52 13.52 11.38
N THR A 51 6.12 12.33 11.36
CA THR A 51 6.09 11.46 10.18
C THR A 51 4.66 11.07 9.84
N GLN A 52 4.29 11.25 8.58
CA GLN A 52 3.08 10.73 7.96
C GLN A 52 3.47 9.88 6.75
N PHE A 53 2.60 8.93 6.44
CA PHE A 53 2.74 7.95 5.38
C PHE A 53 1.57 8.14 4.43
N LEU A 54 1.86 8.27 3.15
CA LEU A 54 0.86 8.19 2.10
C LEU A 54 0.75 6.74 1.69
N GLY A 55 -0.43 6.15 1.81
CA GLY A 55 -0.62 4.75 1.47
C GLY A 55 -2.06 4.35 1.29
N PHE A 56 -2.23 3.20 0.65
CA PHE A 56 -3.52 2.54 0.50
C PHE A 56 -3.75 1.64 1.71
N VAL A 57 -4.81 1.92 2.47
CA VAL A 57 -5.19 1.07 3.58
C VAL A 57 -6.10 -0.04 3.08
N MET A 58 -5.71 -1.27 3.38
CA MET A 58 -6.47 -2.49 3.21
C MET A 58 -6.95 -2.98 4.59
N SER A 59 -8.26 -3.06 4.76
CA SER A 59 -8.90 -3.77 5.85
C SER A 59 -8.62 -5.28 5.76
N PHE A 60 -8.90 -6.02 6.84
CA PHE A 60 -8.76 -7.47 6.83
C PHE A 60 -9.79 -8.12 5.91
N GLU A 61 -10.99 -7.53 5.83
CA GLU A 61 -12.05 -7.94 4.93
C GLU A 61 -11.66 -7.74 3.47
N GLU A 62 -11.07 -6.59 3.13
CA GLU A 62 -10.57 -6.33 1.77
C GLU A 62 -9.44 -7.29 1.39
N LEU A 63 -8.52 -7.62 2.31
CA LEU A 63 -7.47 -8.61 2.04
C LEU A 63 -8.05 -10.00 1.78
N ALA A 64 -8.99 -10.45 2.61
CA ALA A 64 -9.65 -11.75 2.43
C ALA A 64 -10.42 -11.80 1.11
N GLN A 65 -11.14 -10.72 0.76
CA GLN A 65 -11.85 -10.63 -0.50
C GLN A 65 -10.89 -10.61 -1.69
N TRP A 66 -9.80 -9.85 -1.61
CA TRP A 66 -8.77 -9.83 -2.65
C TRP A 66 -8.16 -11.23 -2.86
N GLY A 67 -7.87 -11.97 -1.78
CA GLY A 67 -7.38 -13.34 -1.86
C GLY A 67 -8.38 -14.31 -2.48
N LYS A 68 -9.68 -14.11 -2.21
CA LYS A 68 -10.78 -14.86 -2.82
C LYS A 68 -10.91 -14.56 -4.31
N ASP A 69 -10.86 -13.29 -4.69
CA ASP A 69 -10.99 -12.84 -6.09
C ASP A 69 -9.85 -13.37 -6.98
N HIS A 70 -8.67 -13.58 -6.39
CA HIS A 70 -7.51 -14.18 -7.06
C HIS A 70 -7.38 -15.69 -6.84
N ASN A 71 -8.39 -16.32 -6.22
CA ASN A 71 -8.45 -17.76 -5.94
C ASN A 71 -7.17 -18.32 -5.30
N LEU A 72 -6.56 -17.57 -4.36
CA LEU A 72 -5.28 -17.94 -3.75
C LEU A 72 -5.37 -19.23 -2.92
N VAL A 73 -6.52 -19.43 -2.25
CA VAL A 73 -6.81 -20.64 -1.48
C VAL A 73 -8.22 -21.10 -1.86
N PRO A 74 -8.36 -22.04 -2.83
CA PRO A 74 -9.67 -22.54 -3.24
C PRO A 74 -10.44 -23.12 -2.05
N GLY A 75 -11.63 -22.59 -1.78
CA GLY A 75 -12.44 -22.99 -0.61
C GLY A 75 -11.84 -22.60 0.75
N GLY A 76 -10.83 -21.72 0.76
CA GLY A 76 -10.15 -21.28 1.97
C GLY A 76 -11.05 -20.47 2.91
N GLU A 77 -10.78 -20.60 4.21
CA GLU A 77 -11.42 -19.79 5.25
C GLU A 77 -10.87 -18.36 5.29
N TYR A 78 -11.64 -17.44 5.87
CA TYR A 78 -11.36 -16.01 5.95
C TYR A 78 -9.90 -15.66 6.31
N TYR A 79 -9.38 -16.22 7.41
CA TYR A 79 -8.04 -15.90 7.89
C TYR A 79 -6.94 -16.37 6.94
N ARG A 80 -7.11 -17.56 6.32
CA ARG A 80 -6.15 -18.06 5.33
C ARG A 80 -6.13 -17.21 4.08
N LEU A 81 -7.30 -16.82 3.58
CA LEU A 81 -7.41 -15.92 2.43
C LEU A 81 -6.74 -14.56 2.72
N ARG A 82 -6.97 -14.00 3.91
CA ARG A 82 -6.35 -12.74 4.34
C ARG A 82 -4.82 -12.83 4.38
N ASP A 83 -4.29 -13.87 5.00
CA ASP A 83 -2.86 -14.01 5.24
C ASP A 83 -2.10 -14.29 3.93
N GLU A 84 -2.65 -15.16 3.06
CA GLU A 84 -2.08 -15.43 1.73
C GLU A 84 -2.15 -14.19 0.82
N ALA A 85 -3.25 -13.42 0.88
CA ALA A 85 -3.35 -12.15 0.17
C ALA A 85 -2.29 -11.15 0.65
N TRP A 86 -2.10 -11.04 1.97
CA TRP A 86 -1.09 -10.15 2.55
C TRP A 86 0.32 -10.50 2.08
N ASP A 87 0.69 -11.77 2.16
CA ASP A 87 2.03 -12.23 1.79
C ASP A 87 2.25 -12.11 0.28
N THR A 88 1.24 -12.43 -0.53
CA THR A 88 1.29 -12.24 -1.99
C THR A 88 1.48 -10.76 -2.34
N LEU A 89 0.62 -9.88 -1.82
CA LEU A 89 0.68 -8.45 -2.12
C LEU A 89 2.01 -7.83 -1.71
N ARG A 90 2.58 -8.21 -0.55
CA ARG A 90 3.90 -7.74 -0.12
C ARG A 90 5.03 -8.08 -1.09
N MET A 91 4.88 -9.16 -1.85
CA MET A 91 5.87 -9.59 -2.85
C MET A 91 5.60 -8.98 -4.22
N THR A 92 4.35 -8.64 -4.54
CA THR A 92 3.97 -8.15 -5.87
C THR A 92 3.94 -6.63 -5.98
N VAL A 93 3.65 -5.89 -4.90
CA VAL A 93 3.68 -4.42 -4.96
C VAL A 93 5.10 -3.93 -5.27
N PRO A 94 5.27 -2.99 -6.22
CA PRO A 94 6.58 -2.54 -6.65
C PRO A 94 7.33 -1.80 -5.53
N HIS A 95 8.66 -1.99 -5.47
CA HIS A 95 9.54 -1.15 -4.69
C HIS A 95 9.47 0.30 -5.22
N PRO A 96 9.53 1.36 -4.38
CA PRO A 96 9.85 1.41 -2.95
C PRO A 96 8.67 1.30 -1.99
N THR A 97 7.59 0.60 -2.35
CA THR A 97 6.45 0.40 -1.43
C THR A 97 6.90 -0.26 -0.12
N ALA A 98 6.43 0.27 1.01
CA ALA A 98 6.64 -0.31 2.33
C ALA A 98 5.30 -0.67 2.98
N THR A 99 5.32 -1.36 4.12
CA THR A 99 4.10 -1.67 4.88
C THR A 99 4.07 -0.97 6.24
N ALA A 100 2.87 -0.58 6.68
CA ALA A 100 2.65 -0.01 8.00
C ALA A 100 1.24 -0.33 8.50
N THR A 101 1.04 -0.38 9.82
CA THR A 101 -0.31 -0.41 10.39
C THR A 101 -0.88 1.01 10.43
N ALA A 102 -2.09 1.17 9.89
CA ALA A 102 -2.82 2.43 9.86
C ALA A 102 -4.14 2.33 10.63
N ARG A 103 -4.59 3.45 11.18
CA ARG A 103 -5.99 3.64 11.53
C ARG A 103 -6.73 4.23 10.34
N TYR A 104 -7.91 3.72 10.06
CA TYR A 104 -8.77 4.22 8.98
C TYR A 104 -10.24 4.26 9.42
N GLY A 105 -11.06 4.96 8.65
CA GLY A 105 -12.48 5.15 8.92
C GLY A 105 -12.77 6.02 10.15
N LYS A 106 -14.05 6.33 10.36
CA LYS A 106 -14.52 7.12 11.51
C LYS A 106 -14.31 6.37 12.84
N ASP A 107 -14.45 5.06 12.82
CA ASP A 107 -14.32 4.19 14.00
C ASP A 107 -12.87 3.85 14.34
N ARG A 108 -11.89 4.42 13.59
CA ARG A 108 -10.46 4.22 13.82
C ARG A 108 -10.05 2.73 13.83
N MET A 109 -10.65 1.95 12.94
CA MET A 109 -10.30 0.55 12.72
C MET A 109 -8.85 0.42 12.25
N TYR A 110 -8.24 -0.74 12.50
CA TYR A 110 -6.87 -1.02 12.10
C TYR A 110 -6.84 -1.76 10.77
N GLY A 111 -5.94 -1.33 9.89
CA GLY A 111 -5.72 -1.96 8.60
C GLY A 111 -4.24 -1.95 8.24
N SER A 112 -3.92 -2.74 7.24
CA SER A 112 -2.58 -2.77 6.67
C SER A 112 -2.47 -1.72 5.58
N SER A 113 -1.48 -0.84 5.68
CA SER A 113 -1.20 0.19 4.68
C SER A 113 -0.02 -0.20 3.82
N PHE A 114 -0.22 -0.11 2.50
CA PHE A 114 0.82 -0.16 1.49
C PHE A 114 1.26 1.28 1.19
N VAL A 115 2.40 1.65 1.75
CA VAL A 115 2.95 3.01 1.77
C VAL A 115 3.72 3.28 0.49
N VAL A 116 3.26 4.28 -0.28
CA VAL A 116 3.87 4.71 -1.54
C VAL A 116 4.86 5.87 -1.33
N ALA A 117 4.65 6.68 -0.30
CA ALA A 117 5.49 7.84 0.02
C ALA A 117 5.41 8.23 1.51
N THR A 118 6.35 9.05 1.97
CA THR A 118 6.32 9.64 3.33
C THR A 118 6.74 11.10 3.29
N ASN A 119 6.49 11.85 4.36
CA ASN A 119 6.99 13.23 4.50
C ASN A 119 8.37 13.32 5.18
N ARG A 120 9.15 12.24 5.25
CA ARG A 120 10.43 12.23 5.97
C ARG A 120 11.54 12.99 5.26
N THR A 121 11.57 12.95 3.93
CA THR A 121 12.57 13.60 3.09
C THR A 121 11.87 14.27 1.89
N GLN A 122 12.57 15.19 1.22
CA GLN A 122 12.00 15.87 0.06
C GLN A 122 11.77 14.88 -1.08
N GLU A 123 12.66 13.92 -1.28
CA GLU A 123 12.54 12.89 -2.31
C GLU A 123 11.31 12.02 -2.10
N GLU A 124 10.98 11.67 -0.84
CA GLU A 124 9.76 10.94 -0.54
C GLU A 124 8.49 11.78 -0.76
N LEU A 125 8.54 13.09 -0.48
CA LEU A 125 7.44 14.02 -0.78
C LEU A 125 7.22 14.21 -2.28
N GLU A 126 8.29 14.32 -3.07
CA GLU A 126 8.16 14.40 -4.53
C GLU A 126 7.61 13.11 -5.12
N ARG A 127 7.99 11.95 -4.58
CA ARG A 127 7.40 10.66 -4.96
C ARG A 127 5.90 10.58 -4.66
N ALA A 128 5.38 11.32 -3.67
CA ALA A 128 3.94 11.41 -3.44
C ALA A 128 3.16 12.02 -4.62
N LYS A 129 3.85 12.69 -5.56
CA LYS A 129 3.27 13.25 -6.79
C LYS A 129 3.44 12.33 -8.00
N ASN A 130 4.16 11.22 -7.87
CA ASN A 130 4.36 10.25 -8.95
C ASN A 130 3.07 9.44 -9.16
N LEU A 131 2.16 9.97 -9.97
CA LEU A 131 0.87 9.34 -10.23
C LEU A 131 0.98 7.97 -10.90
N GLU A 132 1.95 7.78 -11.78
CA GLU A 132 2.15 6.50 -12.48
C GLU A 132 2.45 5.37 -11.48
N PHE A 133 3.41 5.60 -10.57
CA PHE A 133 3.75 4.64 -9.53
C PHE A 133 2.57 4.38 -8.57
N ILE A 134 1.86 5.44 -8.18
CA ILE A 134 0.72 5.34 -7.26
C ILE A 134 -0.43 4.58 -7.91
N GLU A 135 -0.71 4.81 -9.20
CA GLU A 135 -1.74 4.10 -9.96
C GLU A 135 -1.37 2.63 -10.16
N GLN A 136 -0.09 2.32 -10.40
CA GLN A 136 0.39 0.94 -10.48
C GLN A 136 0.10 0.19 -9.18
N VAL A 137 0.42 0.79 -8.02
CA VAL A 137 0.13 0.19 -6.72
C VAL A 137 -1.39 0.09 -6.49
N ARG A 138 -2.16 1.14 -6.80
CA ARG A 138 -3.63 1.16 -6.70
C ARG A 138 -4.27 0.00 -7.47
N THR A 139 -3.79 -0.23 -8.69
CA THR A 139 -4.27 -1.27 -9.60
C THR A 139 -4.00 -2.66 -9.04
N ILE A 140 -2.78 -2.93 -8.57
CA ILE A 140 -2.42 -4.21 -7.95
C ILE A 140 -3.31 -4.50 -6.73
N LEU A 141 -3.56 -3.48 -5.90
CA LEU A 141 -4.39 -3.61 -4.70
C LEU A 141 -5.89 -3.66 -5.01
N GLY A 142 -6.32 -3.38 -6.25
CA GLY A 142 -7.73 -3.29 -6.61
C GLY A 142 -8.49 -2.14 -5.92
N LYS A 143 -7.78 -1.09 -5.47
CA LYS A 143 -8.40 0.02 -4.71
C LYS A 143 -9.05 1.03 -5.65
N LYS A 144 -10.28 1.43 -5.32
CA LYS A 144 -11.00 2.48 -6.06
C LYS A 144 -10.67 3.89 -5.56
N GLU A 145 -10.30 4.01 -4.30
CA GLU A 145 -10.04 5.29 -3.64
C GLU A 145 -8.57 5.72 -3.78
N PRO A 146 -8.27 7.03 -3.73
CA PRO A 146 -6.89 7.52 -3.64
C PRO A 146 -6.25 7.08 -2.31
N PRO A 147 -4.90 7.07 -2.24
CA PRO A 147 -4.21 6.82 -0.98
C PRO A 147 -4.45 7.98 0.00
N ILE A 148 -4.29 7.72 1.29
CA ILE A 148 -4.49 8.73 2.34
C ILE A 148 -3.20 8.97 3.12
N TRP A 149 -3.03 10.19 3.62
CA TRP A 149 -2.01 10.48 4.62
C TRP A 149 -2.46 9.99 5.99
N HIS A 150 -1.65 9.13 6.60
CA HIS A 150 -1.92 8.62 7.95
C HIS A 150 -0.65 8.54 8.78
N ARG A 151 -0.81 8.41 10.08
CA ARG A 151 0.30 8.08 10.99
C ARG A 151 0.40 6.57 11.12
N ARG A 152 1.62 6.07 11.26
CA ARG A 152 1.84 4.68 11.68
C ARG A 152 1.31 4.51 13.10
N VAL A 153 0.57 3.45 13.33
CA VAL A 153 0.29 2.96 14.67
C VAL A 153 1.41 2.03 15.11
N ARG A 154 1.89 2.22 16.34
CA ARG A 154 2.67 1.20 17.03
C ARG A 154 1.67 0.29 17.72
N THR A 155 1.44 -0.89 17.15
CA THR A 155 0.86 -2.00 17.91
C THR A 155 1.94 -2.48 18.88
N TRP A 156 1.56 -2.62 20.15
CA TRP A 156 2.43 -3.01 21.25
C TRP A 156 2.86 -4.46 21.13
#